data_AF-A0A7C3HGW4-F1
#
_entry.id   AF-A0A7C3HGW4-F1
#
_cell.length_a   1.000
_cell.length_b   1.000
_cell.length_c   1.000
_cell.angle_alpha   90.00
_cell.angle_beta   90.00
_cell.angle_gamma   90.00
#
_symmetry.space_group_name_H-M   'P 1'
#
loop_
_entity.id
_entity.type
_entity.pdbx_description
1 polymer ?
#
loop_
_entity_poly.entity_id
_entity_poly.type
_entity_poly.pdbx_seq_one_letter_code
_entity_poly.pdbx_strand_id
1 'polypeptide(L)'
;MRLFDQYFLQIPILVLCLLTGMINQANAEEILRLSDQKSDYPLAQYLTILEDPGGKLTLSEVTQPEMVKHFRKNREAGLNLGYSSRTFWLRLTVINRSNTDKRWLIQQNHTHTQLMEVYNQANNYRVQRSGTLVPLALRDVEQREITFTTKLPRNKEQTIYLRLQSHGAISLDINLLTQQAFINKKSKTIFVLGLFYGFLLIIAIYNLFFLLSLKELSHLYLVLFVFFFGAVYSLYDGFGQLFFNNAILSFAPYLMPILMGLTSITLLLHRNAFLSIDHPAGNDKFLLLGWLLLISATPFINLTYVMKATILLMLLTAAYIFVTTARCWHTQGSAVKFAVLGWAIFCGFIFLLGLARLNILPDYFIFEQFTRVGLIALVLLLSIALVDRMNKLKLNSDQVNAALIKAETHRNLALEAAQLGIWRWEIASDRIDWSDRTCQIFGVTPDNVPESFERYRTFIHPDDFDYLEKTVEEAIANHSPYSLQHRIIRKNGKEAWLQCYGKIELDEENNLLGITGTVQDISGQKQLEVEKKQSRQLYEAIFSSATEGFAICSFDGKILEANPAICDLYRYDKDTFL
;
A
#
# COMPACT_ATOMS: atom_id res chain seq x y z
N MET A 1 11.53 -0.99 21.34
CA MET A 1 10.13 -1.46 21.15
C MET A 1 9.22 -1.03 22.31
N ARG A 2 9.53 -1.30 23.59
CA ARG A 2 8.76 -0.78 24.75
C ARG A 2 8.73 0.76 24.90
N LEU A 3 9.81 1.45 24.52
CA LEU A 3 9.84 2.92 24.53
C LEU A 3 8.80 3.52 23.58
N PHE A 4 8.57 2.95 22.40
CA PHE A 4 7.69 3.53 21.38
C PHE A 4 6.19 3.44 21.72
N ASP A 5 5.74 2.36 22.37
CA ASP A 5 4.36 2.26 22.86
C ASP A 5 4.08 3.28 23.98
N GLN A 6 5.12 3.71 24.72
CA GLN A 6 5.02 4.70 25.79
C GLN A 6 4.87 6.15 25.26
N TYR A 7 5.37 6.43 24.05
CA TYR A 7 5.36 7.77 23.43
C TYR A 7 4.22 8.00 22.44
N PHE A 8 3.47 6.97 22.03
CA PHE A 8 2.35 7.13 21.09
C PHE A 8 1.26 8.09 21.62
N LEU A 9 1.00 8.07 22.93
CA LEU A 9 0.09 9.01 23.58
C LEU A 9 0.69 10.42 23.78
N GLN A 10 2.01 10.57 23.68
CA GLN A 10 2.70 11.85 23.92
C GLN A 10 2.76 12.75 22.68
N ILE A 11 2.61 12.19 21.47
CA ILE A 11 2.59 12.96 20.22
C ILE A 11 1.44 13.99 20.20
N PRO A 12 0.17 13.65 20.50
CA PRO A 12 -0.89 14.66 20.60
C PRO A 12 -0.67 15.65 21.74
N ILE A 13 0.00 15.25 22.83
CA ILE A 13 0.35 16.15 23.95
C ILE A 13 1.42 17.16 23.52
N LEU A 14 2.41 16.74 22.73
CA LEU A 14 3.45 17.64 22.20
C LEU A 14 2.87 18.68 21.23
N VAL A 15 1.90 18.25 20.41
CA VAL A 15 1.12 19.13 19.53
C VAL A 15 0.25 20.10 20.36
N LEU A 16 -0.37 19.63 21.45
CA LEU A 16 -1.13 20.48 22.38
C LEU A 16 -0.24 21.51 23.10
N CYS A 17 0.96 21.10 23.54
CA CYS A 17 1.94 21.98 24.17
C CYS A 17 2.47 23.06 23.21
N LEU A 18 2.71 22.72 21.94
CA LEU A 18 3.05 23.68 20.89
C LEU A 18 1.92 24.68 20.61
N LEU A 19 0.66 24.26 20.75
CA LEU A 19 -0.51 25.15 20.61
C LEU A 19 -0.65 26.13 21.78
N THR A 20 -0.36 25.71 23.02
CA THR A 20 -0.46 26.59 24.20
C THR A 20 0.58 27.72 24.23
N GLY A 21 1.72 27.56 23.54
CA GLY A 21 2.76 28.58 23.45
C GLY A 21 2.50 29.71 22.43
N MET A 22 1.42 29.62 21.62
CA MET A 22 1.18 30.53 20.48
C MET A 22 0.04 31.53 20.67
N ILE A 23 -0.59 31.57 21.86
CA ILE A 23 -1.61 32.56 22.19
C ILE A 23 -0.91 33.85 22.67
N ASN A 24 -0.37 34.63 21.75
CA ASN A 24 0.05 36.00 22.04
C ASN A 24 -1.12 36.95 21.78
N GLN A 25 -1.67 37.53 22.84
CA GLN A 25 -2.60 38.67 22.72
C GLN A 25 -1.80 39.89 22.26
N ALA A 26 -2.07 40.37 21.04
CA ALA A 26 -1.50 41.62 20.55
C ALA A 26 -2.33 42.80 21.08
N ASN A 27 -1.68 43.78 21.69
CA ASN A 27 -2.32 45.06 21.98
C ASN A 27 -2.58 45.81 20.67
N ALA A 28 -3.83 46.15 20.41
CA ALA A 28 -4.23 46.89 19.20
C ALA A 28 -3.75 48.34 19.26
N GLU A 29 -2.79 48.69 18.40
CA GLU A 29 -2.30 50.07 18.22
C GLU A 29 -2.97 50.70 16.99
N GLU A 30 -3.41 51.97 17.08
CA GLU A 30 -4.11 52.64 15.98
C GLU A 30 -3.20 53.17 14.87
N ILE A 31 -1.93 53.44 15.18
CA ILE A 31 -1.02 54.14 14.28
C ILE A 31 0.30 53.39 14.21
N LEU A 32 0.64 52.93 13.01
CA LEU A 32 1.94 52.32 12.75
C LEU A 32 3.01 53.40 12.62
N ARG A 33 4.04 53.33 13.46
CA ARG A 33 5.18 54.25 13.42
C ARG A 33 6.40 53.54 12.86
N LEU A 34 6.85 53.95 11.67
CA LEU A 34 8.02 53.36 11.03
C LEU A 34 9.30 53.95 11.61
N SER A 35 10.28 53.09 11.84
CA SER A 35 11.62 53.40 12.36
C SER A 35 12.70 52.84 11.43
N ASP A 36 13.92 53.36 11.53
CA ASP A 36 15.05 52.88 10.71
C ASP A 36 15.56 51.49 11.13
N GLN A 37 15.35 51.08 12.38
CA GLN A 37 15.87 49.83 12.97
C GLN A 37 15.10 48.58 12.53
N LYS A 38 13.80 48.71 12.27
CA LYS A 38 12.94 47.59 11.85
C LYS A 38 12.66 47.65 10.34
N SER A 39 12.66 46.48 9.71
CA SER A 39 12.48 46.31 8.26
C SER A 39 11.27 45.46 7.86
N ASP A 40 10.59 44.88 8.86
CA ASP A 40 9.37 44.07 8.72
C ASP A 40 8.40 44.48 9.85
N TYR A 41 7.16 44.81 9.46
CA TYR A 41 6.09 45.16 10.38
C TYR A 41 4.84 44.34 10.04
N PRO A 42 4.37 43.46 10.94
CA PRO A 42 3.09 42.81 10.78
C PRO A 42 1.98 43.86 10.93
N LEU A 43 1.07 43.93 9.95
CA LEU A 43 0.04 44.97 9.89
C LEU A 43 -1.23 44.60 10.64
N ALA A 44 -1.46 43.32 10.93
CA ALA A 44 -2.70 42.81 11.53
C ALA A 44 -3.19 43.66 12.71
N GLN A 45 -2.32 43.99 13.66
CA GLN A 45 -2.67 44.76 14.87
C GLN A 45 -2.96 46.25 14.64
N TYR A 46 -2.61 46.79 13.46
CA TYR A 46 -2.80 48.18 13.06
C TYR A 46 -3.99 48.37 12.11
N LEU A 47 -4.59 47.28 11.65
CA LEU A 47 -5.66 47.30 10.69
C LEU A 47 -7.01 47.46 11.40
N THR A 48 -7.82 48.35 10.84
CA THR A 48 -9.24 48.44 11.16
C THR A 48 -10.05 47.90 9.99
N ILE A 49 -11.11 47.15 10.28
CA ILE A 49 -11.87 46.38 9.29
C ILE A 49 -13.31 46.89 9.19
N LEU A 50 -13.78 47.01 7.96
CA LEU A 50 -15.17 47.24 7.62
C LEU A 50 -15.62 46.13 6.67
N GLU A 51 -16.73 45.49 7.00
CA GLU A 51 -17.34 44.46 6.15
C GLU A 51 -18.31 45.11 5.17
N ASP A 52 -18.19 44.77 3.89
CA ASP A 52 -19.08 45.15 2.80
C ASP A 52 -19.77 43.89 2.24
N PRO A 53 -20.93 43.50 2.79
CA PRO A 53 -21.62 42.28 2.37
C PRO A 53 -22.03 42.28 0.90
N GLY A 54 -22.24 43.46 0.30
CA GLY A 54 -22.69 43.62 -1.08
C GLY A 54 -21.55 43.85 -2.08
N GLY A 55 -20.34 44.18 -1.61
CA GLY A 55 -19.20 44.54 -2.46
C GLY A 55 -19.39 45.82 -3.28
N LYS A 56 -20.38 46.65 -2.91
CA LYS A 56 -20.79 47.83 -3.68
C LYS A 56 -20.11 49.12 -3.20
N LEU A 57 -19.52 49.12 -2.00
CA LEU A 57 -18.92 50.32 -1.44
C LEU A 57 -17.71 50.74 -2.26
N THR A 58 -17.66 52.03 -2.56
CA THR A 58 -16.56 52.68 -3.29
C THR A 58 -15.61 53.39 -2.33
N LEU A 59 -14.38 53.67 -2.77
CA LEU A 59 -13.40 54.42 -1.96
C LEU A 59 -13.96 55.77 -1.48
N SER A 60 -14.74 56.47 -2.31
CA SER A 60 -15.36 57.75 -1.98
C SER A 60 -16.38 57.67 -0.85
N GLU A 61 -17.06 56.54 -0.69
CA GLU A 61 -18.02 56.32 0.40
C GLU A 61 -17.32 55.87 1.67
N VAL A 62 -16.32 54.99 1.54
CA VAL A 62 -15.57 54.41 2.67
C VAL A 62 -14.68 55.45 3.36
N THR A 63 -14.25 56.48 2.65
CA THR A 63 -13.46 57.59 3.20
C THR A 63 -14.31 58.65 3.93
N GLN A 64 -15.64 58.56 3.88
CA GLN A 64 -16.51 59.54 4.57
C GLN A 64 -16.39 59.43 6.09
N PRO A 65 -16.40 60.55 6.83
CA PRO A 65 -16.24 60.55 8.29
C PRO A 65 -17.24 59.66 9.06
N GLU A 66 -18.46 59.51 8.53
CA GLU A 66 -19.49 58.64 9.12
C GLU A 66 -19.15 57.15 8.95
N MET A 67 -18.66 56.76 7.78
CA MET A 67 -18.26 55.38 7.48
C MET A 67 -16.98 55.00 8.22
N VAL A 68 -16.06 55.93 8.43
CA VAL A 68 -14.83 55.71 9.21
C VAL A 68 -15.12 55.24 10.65
N LYS A 69 -16.25 55.66 11.25
CA LYS A 69 -16.67 55.22 12.60
C LYS A 69 -17.12 53.75 12.64
N HIS A 70 -17.53 53.18 11.51
CA HIS A 70 -18.00 51.81 11.42
C HIS A 70 -16.85 50.79 11.32
N PHE A 71 -15.61 51.25 11.13
CA PHE A 71 -14.43 50.41 11.14
C PHE A 71 -14.16 49.85 12.55
N ARG A 72 -14.10 48.53 12.65
CA ARG A 72 -13.81 47.82 13.90
C ARG A 72 -12.31 47.56 14.01
N LYS A 73 -11.74 47.78 15.19
CA LYS A 73 -10.32 47.45 15.45
C LYS A 73 -10.11 45.95 15.41
N ASN A 74 -9.04 45.52 14.76
CA ASN A 74 -8.58 44.15 14.90
C ASN A 74 -7.97 43.96 16.30
N ARG A 75 -8.35 42.88 16.99
CA ARG A 75 -7.81 42.51 18.32
C ARG A 75 -6.95 41.25 18.27
N GLU A 76 -6.79 40.64 17.09
CA GLU A 76 -6.08 39.38 16.91
C GLU A 76 -4.82 39.57 16.08
N ALA A 77 -3.73 38.89 16.47
CA ALA A 77 -2.43 38.99 15.81
C ALA A 77 -2.43 38.44 14.36
N GLY A 78 -3.43 37.63 14.00
CA GLY A 78 -3.69 37.16 12.65
C GLY A 78 -5.19 36.98 12.47
N LEU A 79 -5.85 37.95 11.85
CA LEU A 79 -7.30 37.87 11.65
C LEU A 79 -7.60 36.86 10.56
N ASN A 80 -8.33 35.82 10.95
CA ASN A 80 -8.92 34.86 10.04
C ASN A 80 -10.41 35.17 9.88
N LEU A 81 -10.83 35.49 8.66
CA LEU A 81 -12.23 35.76 8.33
C LEU A 81 -12.93 34.52 7.78
N GLY A 82 -12.22 33.39 7.68
CA GLY A 82 -12.72 32.13 7.14
C GLY A 82 -13.13 32.24 5.67
N TYR A 83 -13.94 31.28 5.22
CA TYR A 83 -14.56 31.32 3.88
C TYR A 83 -15.80 32.22 3.89
N SER A 84 -15.68 33.37 3.24
CA SER A 84 -16.74 34.34 3.04
C SER A 84 -16.69 34.85 1.61
N SER A 85 -17.85 35.09 0.99
CA SER A 85 -17.95 35.76 -0.32
C SER A 85 -18.06 37.28 -0.20
N ARG A 86 -17.93 37.82 1.01
CA ARG A 86 -18.10 39.24 1.30
C ARG A 86 -16.81 40.00 0.99
N THR A 87 -16.97 41.29 0.67
CA THR A 87 -15.84 42.18 0.45
C THR A 87 -15.44 42.79 1.78
N PHE A 88 -14.14 42.95 2.01
CA PHE A 88 -13.62 43.58 3.23
C PHE A 88 -12.79 44.80 2.88
N TRP A 89 -13.06 45.90 3.58
CA TRP A 89 -12.26 47.11 3.54
C TRP A 89 -11.39 47.17 4.78
N LEU A 90 -10.09 47.37 4.58
CA LEU A 90 -9.14 47.58 5.65
C LEU A 90 -8.60 48.99 5.57
N ARG A 91 -8.45 49.62 6.73
CA ARG A 91 -7.85 50.95 6.85
C ARG A 91 -6.63 50.86 7.76
N LEU A 92 -5.52 51.42 7.27
CA LEU A 92 -4.24 51.51 7.95
C LEU A 92 -3.77 52.97 7.99
N THR A 93 -3.33 53.43 9.15
CA THR A 93 -2.73 54.76 9.32
C THR A 93 -1.25 54.60 9.67
N VAL A 94 -0.38 55.20 8.85
CA VAL A 94 1.07 55.06 8.97
C VAL A 94 1.73 56.43 9.09
N ILE A 95 2.68 56.56 10.00
CA ILE A 95 3.58 57.72 10.10
C ILE A 95 5.00 57.24 9.84
N ASN A 96 5.60 57.74 8.75
CA ASN A 96 6.97 57.40 8.41
C ASN A 96 7.98 58.30 9.16
N ARG A 97 8.56 57.80 10.26
CA ARG A 97 9.64 58.49 10.99
C ARG A 97 11.05 58.00 10.59
N SER A 98 11.19 57.25 9.49
CA SER A 98 12.50 56.84 9.00
C SER A 98 13.29 58.06 8.50
N ASN A 99 14.59 58.10 8.79
CA ASN A 99 15.49 59.12 8.26
C ASN A 99 15.96 58.81 6.84
N THR A 100 15.77 57.56 6.38
CA THR A 100 16.14 57.10 5.06
C THR A 100 14.92 56.95 4.14
N ASP A 101 15.06 57.31 2.86
CA ASP A 101 14.02 57.14 1.83
C ASP A 101 13.94 55.67 1.39
N LYS A 102 13.42 54.82 2.29
CA LYS A 102 13.25 53.40 2.03
C LYS A 102 12.02 53.17 1.16
N ARG A 103 12.16 52.32 0.14
CA ARG A 103 11.01 51.78 -0.59
C ARG A 103 10.34 50.70 0.24
N TRP A 104 9.08 50.95 0.58
CA TRP A 104 8.25 50.02 1.33
C TRP A 104 7.34 49.24 0.39
N LEU A 105 7.11 47.99 0.73
CA LEU A 105 6.26 47.05 0.02
C LEU A 105 5.21 46.53 1.00
N ILE A 106 3.94 46.55 0.58
CA ILE A 106 2.87 45.85 1.29
C ILE A 106 2.80 44.45 0.67
N GLN A 107 3.06 43.42 1.45
CA GLN A 107 3.00 42.04 1.02
C GLN A 107 1.91 41.30 1.80
N GLN A 108 1.02 40.62 1.10
CA GLN A 108 0.22 39.55 1.71
C GLN A 108 1.00 38.23 1.59
N ASN A 109 1.21 37.54 2.70
CA ASN A 109 2.00 36.31 2.73
C ASN A 109 1.29 35.15 2.01
N HIS A 110 -0.04 35.16 2.03
CA HIS A 110 -0.87 34.20 1.30
C HIS A 110 -1.12 34.62 -0.15
N THR A 111 -1.04 33.65 -1.07
CA THR A 111 -1.12 33.85 -2.53
C THR A 111 -2.50 33.58 -3.13
N HIS A 112 -3.47 33.13 -2.33
CA HIS A 112 -4.75 32.62 -2.81
C HIS A 112 -5.90 33.64 -2.77
N THR A 113 -5.64 34.90 -2.39
CA THR A 113 -6.63 35.97 -2.49
C THR A 113 -6.96 36.26 -3.95
N GLN A 114 -8.24 36.26 -4.30
CA GLN A 114 -8.67 36.44 -5.69
C GLN A 114 -8.40 37.85 -6.21
N LEU A 115 -8.72 38.87 -5.41
CA LEU A 115 -8.49 40.27 -5.75
C LEU A 115 -8.17 41.07 -4.47
N MET A 116 -7.10 41.85 -4.57
CA MET A 116 -6.72 42.85 -3.59
C MET A 116 -6.44 44.16 -4.31
N GLU A 117 -7.10 45.23 -3.88
CA GLU A 117 -6.89 46.58 -4.36
C GLU A 117 -6.28 47.44 -3.25
N VAL A 118 -5.27 48.24 -3.57
CA VAL A 118 -4.63 49.17 -2.64
C VAL A 118 -4.82 50.59 -3.12
N TYR A 119 -5.25 51.45 -2.19
CA TYR A 119 -5.44 52.88 -2.40
C TYR A 119 -4.57 53.64 -1.40
N ASN A 120 -3.55 54.32 -1.91
CA ASN A 120 -2.61 55.09 -1.09
C ASN A 120 -2.83 56.59 -1.28
N GLN A 121 -3.03 57.32 -0.18
CA GLN A 121 -3.15 58.78 -0.16
C GLN A 121 -1.94 59.48 -0.81
N ALA A 122 -0.72 58.95 -0.65
CA ALA A 122 0.51 59.53 -1.22
C ALA A 122 0.53 59.52 -2.76
N ASN A 123 -0.22 58.59 -3.38
CA ASN A 123 -0.30 58.42 -4.83
C ASN A 123 -1.66 58.90 -5.39
N ASN A 124 -2.31 59.87 -4.73
CA ASN A 124 -3.65 60.36 -5.08
C ASN A 124 -4.70 59.23 -5.18
N TYR A 125 -4.57 58.19 -4.34
CA TYR A 125 -5.44 57.02 -4.34
C TYR A 125 -5.51 56.26 -5.68
N ARG A 126 -4.45 56.31 -6.50
CA ARG A 126 -4.36 55.47 -7.70
C ARG A 126 -4.52 54.00 -7.33
N VAL A 127 -5.42 53.30 -8.03
CA VAL A 127 -5.74 51.90 -7.76
C VAL A 127 -4.57 51.02 -8.21
N GLN A 128 -4.01 50.28 -7.27
CA GLN A 128 -3.07 49.20 -7.54
C GLN A 128 -3.80 47.86 -7.33
N ARG A 129 -3.64 46.91 -8.25
CA ARG A 129 -4.36 45.63 -8.23
C ARG A 129 -3.39 44.45 -8.21
N SER A 130 -3.74 43.43 -7.44
CA SER A 130 -3.06 42.14 -7.44
C SER A 130 -4.02 41.05 -6.95
N GLY A 131 -3.66 39.78 -7.13
CA GLY A 131 -4.51 38.64 -6.76
C GLY A 131 -4.68 37.64 -7.89
N THR A 132 -5.26 36.48 -7.59
CA THR A 132 -5.31 35.34 -8.52
C THR A 132 -6.13 35.60 -9.78
N LEU A 133 -7.07 36.55 -9.77
CA LEU A 133 -7.85 36.93 -10.95
C LEU A 133 -7.16 38.00 -11.82
N VAL A 134 -6.06 38.59 -11.32
CA VAL A 134 -5.30 39.61 -12.03
C VAL A 134 -4.10 38.95 -12.73
N PRO A 135 -4.01 39.01 -14.08
CA PRO A 135 -2.85 38.52 -14.82
C PRO A 135 -1.56 39.15 -14.31
N LEU A 136 -0.45 38.39 -14.29
CA LEU A 136 0.84 38.84 -13.74
C LEU A 136 1.32 40.19 -14.31
N ALA A 137 1.22 40.37 -15.63
CA ALA A 137 1.62 41.60 -16.31
C ALA A 137 0.78 42.85 -15.95
N LEU A 138 -0.42 42.65 -15.38
CA LEU A 138 -1.31 43.74 -14.95
C LEU A 138 -1.21 44.03 -13.45
N ARG A 139 -0.37 43.30 -12.71
CA ARG A 139 -0.14 43.52 -11.27
C ARG A 139 0.81 44.69 -11.06
N ASP A 140 0.69 45.33 -9.90
CA ASP A 140 1.62 46.41 -9.51
C ASP A 140 3.07 45.94 -9.44
N VAL A 141 3.29 44.72 -8.94
CA VAL A 141 4.56 44.02 -9.01
C VAL A 141 4.32 42.69 -9.72
N GLU A 142 5.01 42.46 -10.84
CA GLU A 142 4.88 41.26 -11.67
C GLU A 142 5.50 40.03 -10.97
N GLN A 143 4.79 39.51 -9.99
CA GLN A 143 5.18 38.31 -9.25
C GLN A 143 3.98 37.56 -8.68
N ARG A 144 4.25 36.32 -8.28
CA ARG A 144 3.28 35.39 -7.71
C ARG A 144 2.69 35.91 -6.40
N GLU A 145 3.53 36.46 -5.52
CA GLU A 145 3.10 37.02 -4.24
C GLU A 145 2.32 38.32 -4.44
N ILE A 146 1.22 38.47 -3.70
CA ILE A 146 0.40 39.68 -3.69
C ILE A 146 1.19 40.80 -3.00
N THR A 147 1.77 41.68 -3.81
CA THR A 147 2.68 42.73 -3.35
C THR A 147 2.39 44.05 -4.04
N PHE A 148 2.48 45.12 -3.28
CA PHE A 148 2.24 46.49 -3.74
C PHE A 148 3.37 47.41 -3.33
N THR A 149 3.77 48.28 -4.25
CA THR A 149 4.73 49.35 -4.00
C THR A 149 4.04 50.51 -3.30
N THR A 150 4.57 50.94 -2.17
CA THR A 150 4.03 52.09 -1.43
C THR A 150 5.10 53.14 -1.16
N LYS A 151 4.80 54.39 -1.55
CA LYS A 151 5.61 55.56 -1.23
C LYS A 151 5.06 56.18 0.05
N LEU A 152 5.91 56.31 1.07
CA LEU A 152 5.53 56.85 2.36
C LEU A 152 6.37 58.11 2.66
N PRO A 153 5.85 59.32 2.39
CA PRO A 153 6.59 60.56 2.65
C PRO A 153 6.97 60.72 4.11
N ARG A 154 8.17 61.28 4.34
CA ARG A 154 8.75 61.46 5.67
C ARG A 154 7.92 62.39 6.55
N ASN A 155 7.74 62.01 7.82
CA ASN A 155 7.03 62.73 8.87
C ASN A 155 5.61 63.18 8.51
N LYS A 156 5.00 62.59 7.47
CA LYS A 156 3.60 62.81 7.12
C LYS A 156 2.79 61.58 7.51
N GLU A 157 1.62 61.84 8.07
CA GLU A 157 0.61 60.80 8.26
C GLU A 157 0.02 60.43 6.90
N GLN A 158 -0.11 59.12 6.65
CA GLN A 158 -0.68 58.58 5.42
C GLN A 158 -1.71 57.53 5.78
N THR A 159 -2.90 57.64 5.16
CA THR A 159 -3.93 56.61 5.26
C THR A 159 -3.91 55.73 4.01
N ILE A 160 -3.90 54.42 4.22
CA ILE A 160 -3.96 53.42 3.16
C ILE A 160 -5.24 52.62 3.35
N TYR A 161 -6.00 52.48 2.26
CA TYR A 161 -7.16 51.60 2.21
C TYR A 161 -6.84 50.36 1.37
N LEU A 162 -7.25 49.20 1.86
CA LEU A 162 -7.11 47.92 1.18
C LEU A 162 -8.51 47.35 0.98
N ARG A 163 -8.83 46.93 -0.24
CA ARG A 163 -10.08 46.22 -0.53
C ARG A 163 -9.74 44.79 -0.88
N LEU A 164 -10.35 43.85 -0.17
CA LEU A 164 -10.14 42.41 -0.33
C LEU A 164 -11.42 41.75 -0.78
N GLN A 165 -11.31 40.96 -1.85
CA GLN A 165 -12.39 40.12 -2.35
C GLN A 165 -11.84 38.73 -2.64
N SER A 166 -12.44 37.73 -2.03
CA SER A 166 -12.13 36.32 -2.26
C SER A 166 -13.35 35.47 -1.97
N HIS A 167 -13.46 34.33 -2.63
CA HIS A 167 -14.39 33.25 -2.27
C HIS A 167 -13.69 32.13 -1.47
N GLY A 168 -12.37 32.25 -1.29
CA GLY A 168 -11.54 31.35 -0.48
C GLY A 168 -11.47 31.77 1.00
N ALA A 169 -10.65 31.07 1.79
CA ALA A 169 -10.32 31.50 3.13
C ALA A 169 -9.62 32.87 3.05
N ILE A 170 -10.09 33.85 3.82
CA ILE A 170 -9.44 35.16 3.90
C ILE A 170 -8.68 35.22 5.22
N SER A 171 -7.36 35.26 5.14
CA SER A 171 -6.47 35.51 6.28
C SER A 171 -5.67 36.80 6.06
N LEU A 172 -5.68 37.67 7.07
CA LEU A 172 -4.99 38.96 7.06
C LEU A 172 -3.56 38.84 7.58
N ASP A 173 -2.75 38.01 6.92
CA ASP A 173 -1.31 37.97 7.13
C ASP A 173 -0.62 38.93 6.15
N ILE A 174 -0.70 40.22 6.47
CA ILE A 174 -0.15 41.32 5.65
C ILE A 174 0.99 41.99 6.41
N ASN A 175 2.14 42.13 5.74
CA ASN A 175 3.33 42.78 6.29
C ASN A 175 3.71 44.01 5.47
N LEU A 176 4.23 45.02 6.14
CA LEU A 176 4.94 46.13 5.51
C LEU A 176 6.44 45.89 5.62
N LEU A 177 7.09 45.70 4.47
CA LEU A 177 8.48 45.27 4.37
C LEU A 177 9.30 46.30 3.60
N THR A 178 10.57 46.44 3.95
CA THR A 178 11.52 47.11 3.06
C THR A 178 11.85 46.19 1.89
N GLN A 179 12.28 46.77 0.76
CA GLN A 179 12.68 45.98 -0.41
C GLN A 179 13.76 44.91 -0.07
N GLN A 180 14.72 45.22 0.80
CA GLN A 180 15.75 44.26 1.22
C GLN A 180 15.16 43.11 2.06
N ALA A 181 14.28 43.43 3.01
CA ALA A 181 13.61 42.41 3.82
C ALA A 181 12.73 41.50 2.95
N PHE A 182 12.03 42.08 1.98
CA PHE A 182 11.24 41.36 0.99
C PHE A 182 12.10 40.36 0.19
N ILE A 183 13.24 40.79 -0.37
CA ILE A 183 14.14 39.90 -1.13
C ILE A 183 14.65 38.75 -0.25
N ASN A 184 15.08 39.05 0.98
CA ASN A 184 15.56 38.04 1.93
C ASN A 184 14.45 37.04 2.30
N LYS A 185 13.23 37.52 2.59
CA LYS A 185 12.07 36.67 2.92
C LYS A 185 11.66 35.80 1.72
N LYS A 186 11.63 36.38 0.52
CA LYS A 186 11.32 35.69 -0.74
C LYS A 186 12.34 34.59 -1.04
N SER A 187 13.64 34.88 -0.95
CA SER A 187 14.71 33.89 -1.18
C SER A 187 14.58 32.67 -0.27
N LYS A 188 14.36 32.89 1.04
CA LYS A 188 14.12 31.80 2.00
C LYS A 188 12.86 31.00 1.66
N THR A 189 11.78 31.68 1.31
CA THR A 189 10.50 31.03 0.97
C THR A 189 10.63 30.16 -0.27
N ILE A 190 11.26 30.67 -1.34
CA ILE A 190 11.50 29.92 -2.58
C ILE A 190 12.41 28.72 -2.32
N PHE A 191 13.43 28.86 -1.48
CA PHE A 191 14.31 27.74 -1.11
C PHE A 191 13.55 26.61 -0.42
N VAL A 192 12.74 26.92 0.61
CA VAL A 192 11.91 25.92 1.31
C VAL A 192 10.93 25.25 0.35
N LEU A 193 10.34 26.02 -0.55
CA LEU A 193 9.37 25.54 -1.51
C LEU A 193 10.01 24.64 -2.58
N GLY A 194 11.21 25.00 -3.04
CA GLY A 194 12.03 24.19 -3.93
C GLY A 194 12.41 22.85 -3.30
N LEU A 195 12.80 22.84 -2.02
CA LEU A 195 13.05 21.60 -1.29
C LEU A 195 11.79 20.72 -1.23
N PHE A 196 10.64 21.30 -0.88
CA PHE A 196 9.38 20.58 -0.79
C PHE A 196 8.98 19.91 -2.12
N TYR A 197 8.94 20.66 -3.23
CA TYR A 197 8.60 20.09 -4.53
C TYR A 197 9.66 19.12 -5.05
N GLY A 198 10.94 19.35 -4.73
CA GLY A 198 12.02 18.42 -5.03
C GLY A 198 11.81 17.06 -4.34
N PHE A 199 11.48 17.05 -3.05
CA PHE A 199 11.13 15.82 -2.33
C PHE A 199 9.90 15.14 -2.91
N LEU A 200 8.84 15.89 -3.25
CA LEU A 200 7.66 15.32 -3.89
C LEU A 200 7.99 14.65 -5.22
N LEU A 201 8.83 15.26 -6.05
CA LEU A 201 9.26 14.69 -7.33
C LEU A 201 10.06 13.40 -7.12
N ILE A 202 11.04 13.40 -6.21
CA ILE A 202 11.85 12.22 -5.89
C ILE A 202 10.94 11.07 -5.43
N ILE A 203 10.01 11.37 -4.52
CA ILE A 203 9.04 10.41 -3.99
C ILE A 203 8.12 9.88 -5.09
N ALA A 204 7.63 10.73 -5.99
CA ALA A 204 6.77 10.32 -7.09
C ALA A 204 7.51 9.40 -8.07
N ILE A 205 8.76 9.74 -8.44
CA ILE A 205 9.60 8.92 -9.33
C ILE A 205 9.92 7.57 -8.67
N TYR A 206 10.30 7.59 -7.39
CA TYR A 206 10.55 6.37 -6.63
C TYR A 206 9.33 5.46 -6.63
N ASN A 207 8.15 5.96 -6.26
CA ASN A 207 6.94 5.15 -6.22
C ASN A 207 6.46 4.71 -7.61
N LEU A 208 6.76 5.48 -8.66
CA LEU A 208 6.51 5.08 -10.04
C LEU A 208 7.41 3.90 -10.47
N PHE A 209 8.70 3.92 -10.10
CA PHE A 209 9.60 2.80 -10.36
C PHE A 209 9.12 1.53 -9.65
N PHE A 210 8.69 1.65 -8.39
CA PHE A 210 8.10 0.52 -7.65
C PHE A 210 6.81 0.02 -8.31
N LEU A 211 5.95 0.91 -8.80
CA LEU A 211 4.76 0.54 -9.56
C LEU A 211 5.13 -0.27 -10.83
N LEU A 212 6.13 0.16 -11.60
CA LEU A 212 6.56 -0.54 -12.82
C LEU A 212 7.21 -1.88 -12.52
N SER A 213 7.98 -1.97 -11.43
CA SER A 213 8.66 -3.20 -11.02
C SER A 213 7.72 -4.23 -10.40
N LEU A 214 6.70 -3.80 -9.66
CA LEU A 214 5.88 -4.69 -8.82
C LEU A 214 4.45 -4.85 -9.29
N LYS A 215 3.95 -3.91 -10.11
CA LYS A 215 2.57 -3.90 -10.64
C LYS A 215 1.46 -3.97 -9.58
N GLU A 216 1.75 -3.60 -8.33
CA GLU A 216 0.73 -3.52 -7.27
C GLU A 216 -0.05 -2.20 -7.33
N LEU A 217 -1.38 -2.28 -7.28
CA LEU A 217 -2.29 -1.13 -7.32
C LEU A 217 -2.07 -0.13 -6.16
N SER A 218 -1.55 -0.58 -5.02
CA SER A 218 -1.29 0.29 -3.86
C SER A 218 -0.30 1.40 -4.18
N HIS A 219 0.76 1.11 -4.96
CA HIS A 219 1.74 2.11 -5.39
C HIS A 219 1.15 3.12 -6.38
N LEU A 220 0.23 2.69 -7.26
CA LEU A 220 -0.48 3.59 -8.16
C LEU A 220 -1.29 4.64 -7.38
N TYR A 221 -2.05 4.20 -6.38
CA TYR A 221 -2.84 5.13 -5.55
C TYR A 221 -1.95 6.12 -4.79
N LEU A 222 -0.77 5.69 -4.32
CA LEU A 222 0.19 6.56 -3.65
C LEU A 222 0.78 7.62 -4.60
N VAL A 223 1.15 7.23 -5.82
CA VAL A 223 1.65 8.19 -6.85
C VAL A 223 0.56 9.20 -7.21
N LEU A 224 -0.68 8.75 -7.42
CA LEU A 224 -1.81 9.63 -7.70
C LEU A 224 -2.10 10.59 -6.53
N PHE A 225 -2.02 10.10 -5.29
CA PHE A 225 -2.16 10.94 -4.10
C PHE A 225 -1.09 12.03 -4.03
N VAL A 226 0.19 11.69 -4.21
CA VAL A 226 1.30 12.65 -4.22
C VAL A 226 1.11 13.68 -5.33
N PHE A 227 0.67 13.25 -6.52
CA PHE A 227 0.40 14.13 -7.64
C PHE A 227 -0.74 15.11 -7.35
N PHE A 228 -1.92 14.63 -6.93
CA PHE A 228 -3.07 15.50 -6.66
C PHE A 228 -2.82 16.43 -5.48
N PHE A 229 -2.19 15.96 -4.40
CA PHE A 229 -1.81 16.83 -3.29
C PHE A 229 -0.79 17.89 -3.72
N GLY A 230 0.22 17.50 -4.52
CA GLY A 230 1.18 18.43 -5.09
C GLY A 230 0.51 19.49 -5.96
N ALA A 231 -0.51 19.12 -6.73
CA ALA A 231 -1.31 20.03 -7.53
C ALA A 231 -2.15 21.01 -6.66
N VAL A 232 -2.78 20.53 -5.58
CA VAL A 232 -3.47 21.39 -4.60
C VAL A 232 -2.50 22.42 -4.05
N TYR A 233 -1.32 22.00 -3.58
CA TYR A 233 -0.34 22.93 -3.03
C TYR A 233 0.24 23.88 -4.09
N SER A 234 0.49 23.42 -5.31
CA SER A 234 0.95 24.26 -6.41
C SER A 234 -0.03 25.39 -6.73
N LEU A 235 -1.33 25.10 -6.77
CA LEU A 235 -2.35 26.14 -6.95
C LEU A 235 -2.45 27.04 -5.72
N TYR A 236 -2.32 26.47 -4.51
CA TYR A 236 -2.42 27.20 -3.26
C TYR A 236 -1.30 28.24 -3.12
N ASP A 237 -0.07 27.80 -3.41
CA ASP A 237 1.14 28.59 -3.48
C ASP A 237 1.14 29.55 -4.69
N GLY A 238 0.17 29.47 -5.60
CA GLY A 238 0.02 30.41 -6.71
C GLY A 238 0.89 30.11 -7.93
N PHE A 239 1.59 28.97 -7.99
CA PHE A 239 2.36 28.57 -9.17
C PHE A 239 1.50 28.37 -10.42
N GLY A 240 0.22 28.02 -10.24
CA GLY A 240 -0.70 27.93 -11.38
C GLY A 240 -0.76 29.20 -12.23
N GLN A 241 -0.52 30.37 -11.63
CA GLN A 241 -0.55 31.66 -12.34
C GLN A 241 0.64 31.88 -13.26
N LEU A 242 1.74 31.14 -13.04
CA LEU A 242 2.95 31.23 -13.87
C LEU A 242 2.87 30.32 -15.10
N PHE A 243 2.13 29.21 -15.01
CA PHE A 243 2.11 28.17 -16.02
C PHE A 243 0.81 28.11 -16.85
N PHE A 244 -0.31 28.62 -16.33
CA PHE A 244 -1.61 28.53 -17.00
C PHE A 244 -2.09 29.88 -17.56
N ASN A 245 -2.77 29.82 -18.71
CA ASN A 245 -3.38 31.00 -19.35
C ASN A 245 -4.56 31.57 -18.53
N ASN A 246 -4.89 32.84 -18.76
CA ASN A 246 -5.94 33.59 -18.03
C ASN A 246 -7.32 32.88 -18.00
N ALA A 247 -7.70 32.17 -19.07
CA ALA A 247 -8.96 31.44 -19.15
C ALA A 247 -9.01 30.23 -18.18
N ILE A 248 -7.87 29.60 -17.91
CA ILE A 248 -7.78 28.48 -16.95
C ILE A 248 -7.77 29.04 -15.52
N LEU A 249 -7.16 30.21 -15.30
CA LEU A 249 -7.13 30.87 -13.98
C LEU A 249 -8.52 31.21 -13.45
N SER A 250 -9.49 31.57 -14.32
CA SER A 250 -10.87 31.79 -13.89
C SER A 250 -11.56 30.52 -13.34
N PHE A 251 -11.11 29.34 -13.77
CA PHE A 251 -11.60 28.05 -13.25
C PHE A 251 -10.79 27.53 -12.05
N ALA A 252 -9.60 28.07 -11.78
CA ALA A 252 -8.73 27.62 -10.69
C ALA A 252 -9.43 27.52 -9.31
N PRO A 253 -10.35 28.44 -8.92
CA PRO A 253 -11.07 28.31 -7.66
C PRO A 253 -11.97 27.07 -7.58
N TYR A 254 -12.55 26.63 -8.70
CA TYR A 254 -13.37 25.41 -8.78
C TYR A 254 -12.53 24.14 -8.87
N LEU A 255 -11.29 24.24 -9.37
CA LEU A 255 -10.37 23.12 -9.46
C LEU A 255 -9.87 22.66 -8.07
N MET A 256 -9.79 23.59 -7.10
CA MET A 256 -9.36 23.28 -5.74
C MET A 256 -10.16 22.18 -5.04
N PRO A 257 -11.49 22.30 -4.86
CA PRO A 257 -12.28 21.27 -4.19
C PRO A 257 -12.25 19.92 -4.94
N ILE A 258 -12.13 19.96 -6.28
CA ILE A 258 -11.99 18.76 -7.11
C ILE A 258 -10.68 18.03 -6.79
N LEU A 259 -9.54 18.74 -6.81
CA LEU A 259 -8.24 18.15 -6.51
C LEU A 259 -8.14 17.69 -5.06
N MET A 260 -8.71 18.43 -4.10
CA MET A 260 -8.78 18.00 -2.69
C MET A 260 -9.60 16.71 -2.54
N GLY A 261 -10.69 16.57 -3.30
CA GLY A 261 -11.50 15.35 -3.33
C GLY A 261 -10.76 14.17 -3.94
N LEU A 262 -10.09 14.35 -5.08
CA LEU A 262 -9.25 13.31 -5.70
C LEU A 262 -8.10 12.88 -4.79
N THR A 263 -7.48 13.83 -4.08
CA THR A 263 -6.46 13.55 -3.06
C THR A 263 -7.03 12.68 -1.93
N SER A 264 -8.24 12.98 -1.46
CA SER A 264 -8.88 12.23 -0.37
C SER A 264 -9.32 10.83 -0.82
N ILE A 265 -9.86 10.69 -2.04
CA ILE A 265 -10.23 9.41 -2.65
C ILE A 265 -9.00 8.52 -2.82
N THR A 266 -7.92 9.04 -3.41
CA THR A 266 -6.70 8.26 -3.64
C THR A 266 -6.04 7.81 -2.35
N LEU A 267 -6.07 8.63 -1.28
CA LEU A 267 -5.60 8.23 0.03
C LEU A 267 -6.46 7.12 0.66
N LEU A 268 -7.79 7.17 0.52
CA LEU A 268 -8.70 6.10 0.97
C LEU A 268 -8.45 4.79 0.23
N LEU A 269 -8.34 4.86 -1.11
CA LEU A 269 -8.06 3.68 -1.94
C LEU A 269 -6.69 3.07 -1.62
N HIS A 270 -5.67 3.91 -1.39
CA HIS A 270 -4.36 3.45 -0.96
C HIS A 270 -4.43 2.71 0.39
N ARG A 271 -5.11 3.30 1.38
CA ARG A 271 -5.33 2.67 2.69
C ARG A 271 -6.04 1.33 2.55
N ASN A 272 -7.06 1.23 1.70
CA ASN A 272 -7.77 -0.03 1.47
C ASN A 272 -6.88 -1.07 0.82
N ALA A 273 -6.20 -0.73 -0.28
CA ALA A 273 -5.29 -1.66 -0.96
C ALA A 273 -4.14 -2.11 -0.04
N PHE A 274 -3.74 -1.27 0.90
CA PHE A 274 -2.71 -1.61 1.88
C PHE A 274 -3.25 -2.56 2.98
N LEU A 275 -4.46 -2.33 3.50
CA LEU A 275 -5.04 -3.10 4.61
C LEU A 275 -5.87 -4.34 4.20
N SER A 276 -6.42 -4.39 2.98
CA SER A 276 -7.43 -5.38 2.55
C SER A 276 -6.95 -6.83 2.51
N ILE A 277 -5.66 -7.07 2.61
CA ILE A 277 -5.07 -8.42 2.49
C ILE A 277 -5.13 -9.17 3.82
N ASP A 278 -5.07 -8.46 4.95
CA ASP A 278 -5.07 -9.08 6.28
C ASP A 278 -6.41 -8.88 7.03
N HIS A 279 -7.18 -7.84 6.68
CA HIS A 279 -8.51 -7.59 7.25
C HIS A 279 -9.44 -6.92 6.22
N PRO A 280 -10.75 -7.21 6.25
CA PRO A 280 -11.71 -6.56 5.35
C PRO A 280 -11.69 -5.05 5.58
N ALA A 281 -11.48 -4.31 4.50
CA ALA A 281 -11.55 -2.86 4.51
C ALA A 281 -12.93 -2.43 5.04
N GLY A 282 -12.96 -1.59 6.09
CA GLY A 282 -14.22 -1.05 6.61
C GLY A 282 -15.02 -0.33 5.52
N ASN A 283 -16.34 -0.22 5.69
CA ASN A 283 -17.26 0.32 4.68
C ASN A 283 -17.05 1.83 4.40
N ASP A 284 -16.08 2.16 3.58
CA ASP A 284 -15.71 3.52 3.17
C ASP A 284 -16.45 3.99 1.90
N LYS A 285 -17.31 3.13 1.33
CA LYS A 285 -18.14 3.44 0.15
C LYS A 285 -18.95 4.72 0.32
N PHE A 286 -19.42 5.00 1.54
CA PHE A 286 -20.15 6.23 1.85
C PHE A 286 -19.28 7.49 1.69
N LEU A 287 -18.01 7.44 2.12
CA LEU A 287 -17.08 8.56 1.98
C LEU A 287 -16.65 8.74 0.52
N LEU A 288 -16.39 7.64 -0.20
CA LEU A 288 -16.09 7.67 -1.63
C LEU A 288 -17.25 8.27 -2.43
N LEU A 289 -18.49 7.83 -2.15
CA LEU A 289 -19.69 8.37 -2.77
C LEU A 289 -19.88 9.86 -2.42
N GLY A 290 -19.67 10.23 -1.14
CA GLY A 290 -19.72 11.62 -0.70
C GLY A 290 -18.75 12.52 -1.46
N TRP A 291 -17.51 12.06 -1.69
CA TRP A 291 -16.52 12.79 -2.48
C TRP A 291 -16.91 12.90 -3.95
N LEU A 292 -17.36 11.81 -4.57
CA LEU A 292 -17.82 11.81 -5.96
C LEU A 292 -18.98 12.77 -6.16
N LEU A 293 -19.99 12.73 -5.28
CA LEU A 293 -21.13 13.64 -5.31
C LEU A 293 -20.69 15.10 -5.14
N LEU A 294 -19.79 15.39 -4.21
CA LEU A 294 -19.31 16.76 -3.97
C LEU A 294 -18.50 17.31 -5.17
N ILE A 295 -17.65 16.48 -5.77
CA ILE A 295 -16.91 16.82 -6.99
C ILE A 295 -17.90 17.12 -8.13
N SER A 296 -18.87 16.25 -8.37
CA SER A 296 -19.88 16.44 -9.41
C SER A 296 -20.79 17.66 -9.16
N ALA A 297 -21.03 18.01 -7.90
CA ALA A 297 -21.85 19.17 -7.52
C ALA A 297 -21.10 20.51 -7.54
N THR A 298 -19.77 20.48 -7.56
CA THR A 298 -18.90 21.69 -7.53
C THR A 298 -19.28 22.78 -8.54
N PRO A 299 -19.58 22.48 -9.83
CA PRO A 299 -19.92 23.54 -10.79
C PRO A 299 -21.32 24.14 -10.60
N PHE A 300 -22.20 23.52 -9.81
CA PHE A 300 -23.60 23.93 -9.66
C PHE A 300 -23.90 24.68 -8.35
N ILE A 301 -23.00 24.61 -7.37
CA ILE A 301 -23.19 25.17 -6.02
C ILE A 301 -22.27 26.38 -5.84
N ASN A 302 -22.71 27.36 -5.04
CA ASN A 302 -21.85 28.49 -4.67
C ASN A 302 -20.56 27.98 -3.99
N LEU A 303 -19.43 28.44 -4.52
CA LEU A 303 -18.09 27.97 -4.18
C LEU A 303 -17.77 28.04 -2.68
N THR A 304 -18.31 29.03 -1.96
CA THR A 304 -18.08 29.18 -0.51
C THR A 304 -18.61 27.99 0.27
N TYR A 305 -19.81 27.50 -0.09
CA TYR A 305 -20.41 26.33 0.55
C TYR A 305 -19.71 25.04 0.13
N VAL A 306 -19.32 24.93 -1.15
CA VAL A 306 -18.53 23.79 -1.65
C VAL A 306 -17.24 23.66 -0.84
N MET A 307 -16.48 24.74 -0.66
CA MET A 307 -15.23 24.71 0.10
C MET A 307 -15.42 24.30 1.56
N LYS A 308 -16.47 24.82 2.23
CA LYS A 308 -16.80 24.40 3.61
C LYS A 308 -17.14 22.91 3.68
N ALA A 309 -17.94 22.41 2.73
CA ALA A 309 -18.28 20.99 2.63
C ALA A 309 -17.06 20.12 2.33
N THR A 310 -16.16 20.57 1.44
CA THR A 310 -14.89 19.89 1.11
C THR A 310 -14.01 19.75 2.35
N ILE A 311 -13.83 20.82 3.13
CA ILE A 311 -13.03 20.78 4.36
C ILE A 311 -13.67 19.84 5.39
N LEU A 312 -14.98 19.93 5.60
CA LEU A 312 -15.69 19.06 6.53
C LEU A 312 -15.54 17.57 6.13
N LEU A 313 -15.74 17.24 4.86
CA LEU A 313 -15.60 15.88 4.36
C LEU A 313 -14.15 15.39 4.43
N MET A 314 -13.18 16.27 4.22
CA MET A 314 -11.75 15.99 4.42
C MET A 314 -11.42 15.66 5.87
N LEU A 315 -11.98 16.43 6.83
CA LEU A 315 -11.83 16.15 8.26
C LEU A 315 -12.46 14.82 8.65
N LEU A 316 -13.66 14.52 8.16
CA LEU A 316 -14.32 13.23 8.39
C LEU A 316 -13.51 12.07 7.80
N THR A 317 -12.96 12.25 6.59
CA THR A 317 -12.11 11.25 5.93
C THR A 317 -10.82 11.01 6.72
N ALA A 318 -10.15 12.08 7.16
CA ALA A 318 -8.94 11.99 7.98
C ALA A 318 -9.21 11.29 9.33
N ALA A 319 -10.32 11.64 10.00
CA ALA A 319 -10.73 11.00 11.25
C ALA A 319 -11.05 9.51 11.03
N TYR A 320 -11.74 9.16 9.95
CA TYR A 320 -12.04 7.77 9.60
C TYR A 320 -10.76 6.96 9.35
N ILE A 321 -9.83 7.48 8.54
CA ILE A 321 -8.53 6.83 8.30
C ILE A 321 -7.81 6.64 9.63
N PHE A 322 -7.72 7.67 10.47
CA PHE A 322 -7.07 7.59 11.77
C PHE A 322 -7.68 6.51 12.67
N VAL A 323 -8.99 6.50 12.88
CA VAL A 323 -9.67 5.55 13.76
C VAL A 323 -9.49 4.10 13.27
N THR A 324 -9.67 3.88 11.98
CA THR A 324 -9.61 2.55 11.41
C THR A 324 -8.20 1.98 11.37
N THR A 325 -7.19 2.81 11.14
CA THR A 325 -5.78 2.42 11.18
C THR A 325 -5.28 2.21 12.61
N ALA A 326 -5.73 3.05 13.56
CA ALA A 326 -5.42 2.88 14.99
C ALA A 326 -5.92 1.54 15.56
N ARG A 327 -7.08 1.04 15.09
CA ARG A 327 -7.57 -0.30 15.48
C ARG A 327 -6.61 -1.42 15.07
N CYS A 328 -5.86 -1.26 13.99
CA CYS A 328 -4.90 -2.25 13.50
C CYS A 328 -3.54 -2.20 14.21
N TRP A 329 -3.33 -1.26 15.15
CA TRP A 329 -2.04 -1.05 15.83
C TRP A 329 -1.55 -2.30 16.59
N HIS A 330 -2.47 -2.99 17.26
CA HIS A 330 -2.15 -4.14 18.12
C HIS A 330 -2.22 -5.49 17.39
N THR A 331 -2.86 -5.54 16.22
CA THR A 331 -3.15 -6.80 15.52
C THR A 331 -2.14 -7.14 14.43
N GLN A 332 -1.31 -6.19 13.98
CA GLN A 332 -0.43 -6.39 12.81
C GLN A 332 1.07 -6.20 13.10
N GLY A 333 1.90 -6.77 12.22
CA GLY A 333 3.36 -6.75 12.31
C GLY A 333 4.01 -5.36 12.18
N SER A 334 5.35 -5.32 12.28
CA SER A 334 6.20 -4.12 12.23
C SER A 334 5.83 -3.10 11.14
N ALA A 335 5.62 -3.55 9.89
CA ALA A 335 5.26 -2.70 8.74
C ALA A 335 4.09 -1.75 9.00
N VAL A 336 3.01 -2.27 9.59
CA VAL A 336 1.74 -1.54 9.71
C VAL A 336 1.85 -0.43 10.73
N LYS A 337 2.68 -0.59 11.76
CA LYS A 337 2.92 0.45 12.77
C LYS A 337 3.53 1.71 12.15
N PHE A 338 4.43 1.58 11.18
CA PHE A 338 4.99 2.72 10.45
C PHE A 338 3.92 3.42 9.60
N ALA A 339 3.08 2.65 8.89
CA ALA A 339 1.97 3.21 8.11
C ALA A 339 0.95 3.96 8.99
N VAL A 340 0.57 3.37 10.14
CA VAL A 340 -0.35 4.00 11.11
C VAL A 340 0.25 5.30 11.65
N LEU A 341 1.55 5.31 11.99
CA LEU A 341 2.23 6.51 12.44
C LEU A 341 2.23 7.61 11.37
N GLY A 342 2.49 7.26 10.11
CA GLY A 342 2.45 8.19 8.99
C GLY A 342 1.07 8.83 8.84
N TRP A 343 0.01 8.02 8.82
CA TRP A 343 -1.36 8.53 8.74
C TRP A 343 -1.73 9.38 9.96
N ALA A 344 -1.33 8.98 11.17
CA ALA A 344 -1.61 9.74 12.39
C ALA A 344 -1.02 11.16 12.35
N ILE A 345 0.26 11.29 11.97
CA ILE A 345 0.94 12.59 11.88
C ILE A 345 0.27 13.47 10.83
N PHE A 346 0.06 12.92 9.62
CA PHE A 346 -0.49 13.68 8.51
C PHE A 346 -1.95 14.08 8.73
N CYS A 347 -2.80 13.15 9.16
CA CYS A 347 -4.20 13.44 9.49
C CYS A 347 -4.31 14.45 10.64
N GLY A 348 -3.43 14.38 11.65
CA GLY A 348 -3.38 15.37 12.73
C GLY A 348 -3.10 16.78 12.22
N PHE A 349 -2.11 16.96 11.34
CA PHE A 349 -1.83 18.28 10.75
C PHE A 349 -2.92 18.78 9.81
N ILE A 350 -3.52 17.90 9.00
CA ILE A 350 -4.71 18.25 8.20
C ILE A 350 -5.85 18.69 9.10
N PHE A 351 -6.06 18.02 10.22
CA PHE A 351 -7.13 18.33 11.14
C PHE A 351 -6.98 19.74 11.72
N LEU A 352 -5.78 20.08 12.19
CA LEU A 352 -5.47 21.43 12.66
C LEU A 352 -5.67 22.50 11.58
N LEU A 353 -5.16 22.25 10.37
CA LEU A 353 -5.33 23.16 9.25
C LEU A 353 -6.81 23.34 8.90
N GLY A 354 -7.59 22.26 8.85
CA GLY A 354 -9.03 22.33 8.57
C GLY A 354 -9.81 23.12 9.61
N LEU A 355 -9.49 22.96 10.91
CA LEU A 355 -10.10 23.76 11.97
C LEU A 355 -9.76 25.26 11.86
N ALA A 356 -8.51 25.58 11.53
CA ALA A 356 -8.13 26.96 11.23
C ALA A 356 -8.93 27.50 10.03
N ARG A 357 -9.03 26.72 8.95
CA ARG A 357 -9.80 27.11 7.74
C ARG A 357 -11.30 27.29 7.97
N LEU A 358 -11.88 26.60 8.95
CA LEU A 358 -13.28 26.78 9.39
C LEU A 358 -13.47 27.94 10.38
N ASN A 359 -12.42 28.71 10.66
CA ASN A 359 -12.41 29.81 11.62
C ASN A 359 -12.69 29.37 13.08
N ILE A 360 -12.32 28.14 13.43
CA ILE A 360 -12.42 27.60 14.80
C ILE A 360 -11.11 27.87 15.56
N LEU A 361 -9.97 27.80 14.85
CA LEU A 361 -8.64 28.15 15.36
C LEU A 361 -8.08 29.37 14.60
N PRO A 362 -7.15 30.13 15.18
CA PRO A 362 -6.44 31.18 14.46
C PRO A 362 -5.66 30.58 13.27
N ASP A 363 -5.61 31.31 12.14
CA ASP A 363 -4.86 30.88 10.95
C ASP A 363 -3.39 31.23 11.10
N TYR A 364 -2.60 30.28 11.62
CA TYR A 364 -1.16 30.42 11.71
C TYR A 364 -0.48 29.88 10.46
N PHE A 365 0.43 30.67 9.90
CA PHE A 365 1.28 30.28 8.75
C PHE A 365 2.02 28.95 8.95
N ILE A 366 2.32 28.57 10.19
CA ILE A 366 3.04 27.33 10.52
C ILE A 366 2.22 26.06 10.23
N PHE A 367 0.88 26.11 10.29
CA PHE A 367 0.03 24.94 10.05
C PHE A 367 0.21 24.41 8.63
N GLU A 368 0.40 25.29 7.65
CA GLU A 368 0.71 24.92 6.26
C GLU A 368 2.10 24.28 6.11
N GLN A 369 3.05 24.64 6.96
CA GLN A 369 4.38 24.02 6.94
C GLN A 369 4.34 22.62 7.55
N PHE A 370 3.56 22.43 8.61
CA PHE A 370 3.39 21.13 9.24
C PHE A 370 2.72 20.11 8.32
N THR A 371 1.73 20.51 7.52
CA THR A 371 1.12 19.61 6.53
C THR A 371 2.11 19.18 5.43
N ARG A 372 3.03 20.05 5.01
CA ARG A 372 4.12 19.70 4.05
C ARG A 372 5.08 18.67 4.65
N VAL A 373 5.55 18.89 5.87
CA VAL A 373 6.43 17.95 6.58
C VAL A 373 5.70 16.63 6.85
N GLY A 374 4.43 16.70 7.25
CA GLY A 374 3.58 15.54 7.47
C GLY A 374 3.40 14.68 6.23
N LEU A 375 3.28 15.29 5.05
CA LEU A 375 3.20 14.55 3.79
C LEU A 375 4.50 13.78 3.50
N ILE A 376 5.65 14.45 3.63
CA ILE A 376 6.95 13.82 3.40
C ILE A 376 7.13 12.63 4.36
N ALA A 377 6.80 12.83 5.64
CA ALA A 377 6.84 11.77 6.64
C ALA A 377 5.88 10.62 6.32
N LEU A 378 4.64 10.92 5.93
CA LEU A 378 3.64 9.92 5.54
C LEU A 378 4.16 9.05 4.41
N VAL A 379 4.65 9.64 3.32
CA VAL A 379 5.04 8.85 2.16
C VAL A 379 6.31 8.04 2.45
N LEU A 380 7.29 8.60 3.16
CA LEU A 380 8.49 7.84 3.56
C LEU A 380 8.12 6.64 4.43
N LEU A 381 7.24 6.83 5.42
CA LEU A 381 6.80 5.75 6.30
C LEU A 381 5.97 4.68 5.56
N LEU A 382 5.12 5.09 4.62
CA LEU A 382 4.39 4.15 3.76
C LEU A 382 5.32 3.36 2.83
N SER A 383 6.33 4.01 2.26
CA SER A 383 7.35 3.33 1.44
C SER A 383 8.14 2.30 2.24
N ILE A 384 8.53 2.61 3.49
CA ILE A 384 9.19 1.64 4.39
C ILE A 384 8.26 0.46 4.72
N ALA A 385 6.98 0.75 5.01
CA ALA A 385 5.99 -0.27 5.34
C ALA A 385 5.75 -1.23 4.16
N LEU A 386 5.74 -0.72 2.93
CA LEU A 386 5.63 -1.52 1.70
C LEU A 386 6.84 -2.44 1.53
N VAL A 387 8.06 -1.95 1.76
CA VAL A 387 9.29 -2.77 1.67
C VAL A 387 9.29 -3.92 2.69
N ASP A 388 8.95 -3.66 3.96
CA ASP A 388 8.87 -4.72 4.98
C ASP A 388 7.84 -5.79 4.60
N ARG A 389 6.69 -5.35 4.06
CA ARG A 389 5.65 -6.27 3.57
C ARG A 389 6.13 -7.12 2.39
N MET A 390 6.81 -6.52 1.42
CA MET A 390 7.36 -7.26 0.28
C MET A 390 8.37 -8.32 0.73
N ASN A 391 9.26 -7.97 1.66
CA ASN A 391 10.23 -8.92 2.19
C ASN A 391 9.54 -10.12 2.85
N LYS A 392 8.41 -9.91 3.53
CA LYS A 392 7.59 -11.01 4.08
C LYS A 392 6.92 -11.84 3.00
N LEU A 393 6.31 -11.22 2.00
CA LEU A 393 5.69 -11.96 0.88
C LEU A 393 6.71 -12.80 0.12
N LYS A 394 7.91 -12.24 -0.11
CA LYS A 394 9.00 -12.96 -0.75
C LYS A 394 9.50 -14.13 0.11
N LEU A 395 9.66 -13.91 1.42
CA LEU A 395 10.03 -14.97 2.36
C LEU A 395 9.02 -16.13 2.34
N ASN A 396 7.72 -15.82 2.32
CA ASN A 396 6.68 -16.85 2.25
C ASN A 396 6.75 -17.64 0.93
N SER A 397 6.95 -16.96 -0.20
CA SER A 397 7.13 -17.61 -1.51
C SER A 397 8.37 -18.51 -1.53
N ASP A 398 9.49 -18.03 -1.00
CA ASP A 398 10.73 -18.78 -0.90
C ASP A 398 10.57 -20.01 0.01
N GLN A 399 9.81 -19.88 1.11
CA GLN A 399 9.48 -21.01 1.99
C GLN A 399 8.59 -22.05 1.31
N VAL A 400 7.56 -21.62 0.56
CA VAL A 400 6.69 -22.54 -0.20
C VAL A 400 7.49 -23.27 -1.26
N ASN A 401 8.34 -22.56 -2.01
CA ASN A 401 9.22 -23.18 -3.02
C ASN A 401 10.23 -24.14 -2.39
N ALA A 402 10.86 -23.77 -1.27
CA ALA A 402 11.78 -24.65 -0.56
C ALA A 402 11.08 -25.90 -0.01
N ALA A 403 9.87 -25.75 0.53
CA ALA A 403 9.06 -26.87 1.00
C ALA A 403 8.65 -27.79 -0.16
N LEU A 404 8.30 -27.23 -1.31
CA LEU A 404 7.97 -27.98 -2.53
C LEU A 404 9.17 -28.77 -3.03
N ILE A 405 10.34 -28.13 -3.18
CA ILE A 405 11.58 -28.79 -3.58
C ILE A 405 11.92 -29.92 -2.60
N LYS A 406 11.81 -29.69 -1.29
CA LYS A 406 12.07 -30.72 -0.28
C LYS A 406 11.08 -31.89 -0.35
N ALA A 407 9.80 -31.62 -0.62
CA ALA A 407 8.79 -32.66 -0.80
C ALA A 407 9.08 -33.49 -2.07
N GLU A 408 9.49 -32.84 -3.16
CA GLU A 408 9.86 -33.49 -4.40
C GLU A 408 11.12 -34.37 -4.24
N THR A 409 12.16 -33.87 -3.58
CA THR A 409 13.38 -34.66 -3.32
C THR A 409 13.08 -35.86 -2.42
N HIS A 410 12.29 -35.69 -1.36
CA HIS A 410 11.88 -36.80 -0.51
C HIS A 410 11.07 -37.84 -1.27
N ARG A 411 10.17 -37.41 -2.17
CA ARG A 411 9.39 -38.32 -3.02
C ARG A 411 10.30 -39.12 -3.96
N ASN A 412 11.23 -38.46 -4.64
CA ASN A 412 12.16 -39.12 -5.56
C ASN A 412 13.08 -40.10 -4.82
N LEU A 413 13.63 -39.70 -3.67
CA LEU A 413 14.45 -40.60 -2.82
C LEU A 413 13.67 -41.82 -2.34
N ALA A 414 12.39 -41.65 -1.96
CA ALA A 414 11.55 -42.78 -1.55
C ALA A 414 11.29 -43.76 -2.71
N LEU A 415 11.06 -43.25 -3.93
CA LEU A 415 10.89 -44.07 -5.13
C LEU A 415 12.17 -44.81 -5.52
N GLU A 416 13.31 -44.14 -5.47
CA GLU A 416 14.63 -44.72 -5.73
C GLU A 416 14.98 -45.81 -4.70
N ALA A 417 14.81 -45.52 -3.41
CA ALA A 417 15.09 -46.47 -2.32
C ALA A 417 14.18 -47.71 -2.38
N ALA A 418 12.91 -47.53 -2.74
CA ALA A 418 11.97 -48.64 -2.96
C ALA A 418 12.15 -49.33 -4.32
N GLN A 419 13.02 -48.80 -5.19
CA GLN A 419 13.27 -49.27 -6.56
C GLN A 419 12.00 -49.32 -7.43
N LEU A 420 11.05 -48.41 -7.18
CA LEU A 420 9.77 -48.35 -7.88
C LEU A 420 9.86 -47.52 -9.16
N GLY A 421 9.32 -48.05 -10.25
CA GLY A 421 8.99 -47.27 -11.44
C GLY A 421 7.58 -46.68 -11.32
N ILE A 422 7.36 -45.50 -11.88
CA ILE A 422 6.03 -44.89 -12.06
C ILE A 422 5.59 -45.05 -13.51
N TRP A 423 4.30 -45.34 -13.70
CA TRP A 423 3.65 -45.33 -15.00
C TRP A 423 2.31 -44.61 -14.90
N ARG A 424 1.89 -43.98 -15.99
CA ARG A 424 0.57 -43.38 -16.14
C ARG A 424 -0.01 -43.77 -17.49
N TRP A 425 -1.28 -44.10 -17.52
CA TRP A 425 -2.05 -44.38 -18.73
C TRP A 425 -3.20 -43.40 -18.80
N GLU A 426 -3.17 -42.51 -19.78
CA GLU A 426 -4.27 -41.62 -20.11
C GLU A 426 -5.27 -42.36 -21.00
N ILE A 427 -6.50 -42.54 -20.51
CA ILE A 427 -7.47 -43.41 -21.17
C ILE A 427 -8.08 -42.74 -22.41
N ALA A 428 -8.31 -41.43 -22.37
CA ALA A 428 -8.91 -40.71 -23.50
C ALA A 428 -8.01 -40.65 -24.75
N SER A 429 -6.69 -40.56 -24.54
CA SER A 429 -5.67 -40.44 -25.59
C SER A 429 -4.97 -41.77 -25.88
N ASP A 430 -5.26 -42.82 -25.11
CA ASP A 430 -4.55 -44.10 -25.05
C ASP A 430 -3.01 -43.94 -24.95
N ARG A 431 -2.56 -42.91 -24.22
CA ARG A 431 -1.14 -42.59 -24.10
C ARG A 431 -0.57 -43.16 -22.80
N ILE A 432 0.59 -43.79 -22.89
CA ILE A 432 1.32 -44.30 -21.74
C ILE A 432 2.59 -43.48 -21.50
N ASP A 433 2.76 -43.00 -20.27
CA ASP A 433 3.95 -42.31 -19.81
C ASP A 433 4.67 -43.15 -18.76
N TRP A 434 5.96 -43.42 -18.99
CA TRP A 434 6.80 -44.22 -18.10
C TRP A 434 7.93 -43.37 -17.53
N SER A 435 8.20 -43.55 -16.24
CA SER A 435 9.44 -43.05 -15.62
C SER A 435 10.67 -43.78 -16.17
N ASP A 436 11.85 -43.15 -16.07
CA ASP A 436 13.12 -43.78 -16.44
C ASP A 436 13.34 -45.14 -15.77
N ARG A 437 12.90 -45.28 -14.51
CA ARG A 437 12.99 -46.54 -13.78
C ARG A 437 12.07 -47.62 -14.36
N THR A 438 10.86 -47.25 -14.78
CA THR A 438 9.97 -48.17 -15.50
C THR A 438 10.62 -48.63 -16.80
N CYS A 439 11.19 -47.70 -17.59
CA CYS A 439 11.94 -48.05 -18.79
C CYS A 439 13.07 -49.05 -18.51
N GLN A 440 13.83 -48.86 -17.43
CA GLN A 440 14.87 -49.81 -16.99
C GLN A 440 14.32 -51.20 -16.61
N ILE A 441 13.20 -51.26 -15.88
CA ILE A 441 12.55 -52.53 -15.47
C ILE A 441 12.12 -53.35 -16.70
N PHE A 442 11.57 -52.68 -17.71
CA PHE A 442 11.13 -53.29 -18.96
C PHE A 442 12.26 -53.47 -19.99
N GLY A 443 13.44 -52.89 -19.74
CA GLY A 443 14.61 -52.97 -20.63
C GLY A 443 14.44 -52.18 -21.93
N VAL A 444 13.71 -51.06 -21.89
CA VAL A 444 13.47 -50.16 -23.02
C VAL A 444 14.15 -48.81 -22.79
N THR A 445 14.44 -48.09 -23.87
CA THR A 445 14.89 -46.69 -23.80
C THR A 445 13.68 -45.76 -23.69
N PRO A 446 13.82 -44.55 -23.13
CA PRO A 446 12.73 -43.56 -23.07
C PRO A 446 12.09 -43.26 -24.44
N ASP A 447 12.86 -43.35 -25.53
CA ASP A 447 12.35 -43.18 -26.91
C ASP A 447 11.50 -44.36 -27.42
N ASN A 448 11.43 -45.47 -26.68
CA ASN A 448 10.78 -46.73 -27.07
C ASN A 448 9.73 -47.17 -26.04
N VAL A 449 9.15 -46.23 -25.30
CA VAL A 449 8.00 -46.47 -24.41
C VAL A 449 6.80 -46.93 -25.26
N PRO A 450 5.96 -47.86 -24.77
CA PRO A 450 4.76 -48.26 -25.49
C PRO A 450 3.86 -47.04 -25.77
N GLU A 451 3.49 -46.85 -27.03
CA GLU A 451 2.62 -45.74 -27.43
C GLU A 451 1.16 -45.93 -27.01
N SER A 452 0.76 -47.16 -26.65
CA SER A 452 -0.61 -47.55 -26.32
C SER A 452 -0.69 -48.76 -25.40
N PHE A 453 -1.86 -49.01 -24.82
CA PHE A 453 -2.13 -50.22 -24.02
C PHE A 453 -1.92 -51.51 -24.82
N GLU A 454 -2.32 -51.54 -26.09
CA GLU A 454 -2.07 -52.67 -26.99
C GLU A 454 -0.58 -52.92 -27.23
N ARG A 455 0.24 -51.86 -27.24
CA ARG A 455 1.70 -52.03 -27.34
C ARG A 455 2.27 -52.56 -26.03
N TYR A 456 1.77 -52.10 -24.89
CA TYR A 456 2.14 -52.63 -23.58
C TYR A 456 1.81 -54.13 -23.44
N ARG A 457 0.66 -54.57 -23.99
CA ARG A 457 0.25 -55.99 -24.03
C ARG A 457 1.32 -56.94 -24.55
N THR A 458 2.11 -56.50 -25.52
CA THR A 458 3.19 -57.31 -26.11
C THR A 458 4.32 -57.67 -25.14
N PHE A 459 4.42 -56.99 -24.00
CA PHE A 459 5.37 -57.30 -22.94
C PHE A 459 4.82 -58.27 -21.90
N ILE A 460 3.52 -58.50 -21.83
CA ILE A 460 2.89 -59.35 -20.82
C ILE A 460 3.04 -60.83 -21.23
N HIS A 461 3.32 -61.71 -20.26
CA HIS A 461 3.35 -63.15 -20.53
C HIS A 461 1.95 -63.66 -20.95
N PRO A 462 1.82 -64.49 -22.00
CA PRO A 462 0.51 -64.92 -22.54
C PRO A 462 -0.46 -65.48 -21.49
N ASP A 463 0.03 -66.32 -20.57
CA ASP A 463 -0.78 -66.92 -19.49
C ASP A 463 -1.35 -65.91 -18.48
N ASP A 464 -0.72 -64.73 -18.34
CA ASP A 464 -1.09 -63.75 -17.31
C ASP A 464 -1.98 -62.63 -17.88
N PHE A 465 -2.24 -62.65 -19.21
CA PHE A 465 -2.99 -61.63 -19.93
C PHE A 465 -4.44 -61.52 -19.43
N ASP A 466 -5.21 -62.62 -19.50
CA ASP A 466 -6.64 -62.63 -19.13
C ASP A 466 -6.85 -62.21 -17.68
N TYR A 467 -5.91 -62.58 -16.79
CA TYR A 467 -5.95 -62.19 -15.39
C TYR A 467 -5.70 -60.69 -15.18
N LEU A 468 -4.71 -60.12 -15.88
CA LEU A 468 -4.39 -58.70 -15.79
C LEU A 468 -5.53 -57.84 -16.35
N GLU A 469 -6.02 -58.16 -17.55
CA GLU A 469 -7.10 -57.42 -18.22
C GLU A 469 -8.34 -57.38 -17.34
N LYS A 470 -8.79 -58.54 -16.87
CA LYS A 470 -9.96 -58.64 -15.98
C LYS A 470 -9.79 -57.83 -14.69
N THR A 471 -8.62 -57.87 -14.07
CA THR A 471 -8.34 -57.12 -12.83
C THR A 471 -8.39 -55.61 -13.07
N VAL A 472 -7.85 -55.15 -14.21
CA VAL A 472 -7.86 -53.73 -14.59
C VAL A 472 -9.28 -53.27 -14.95
N GLU A 473 -10.04 -54.06 -15.70
CA GLU A 473 -11.44 -53.78 -16.04
C GLU A 473 -12.33 -53.69 -14.78
N GLU A 474 -12.18 -54.63 -13.85
CA GLU A 474 -12.90 -54.60 -12.57
C GLU A 474 -12.51 -53.37 -11.74
N ALA A 475 -11.24 -52.96 -11.75
CA ALA A 475 -10.78 -51.78 -11.05
C ALA A 475 -11.34 -50.48 -11.66
N ILE A 476 -11.42 -50.41 -12.98
CA ILE A 476 -12.05 -49.29 -13.70
C ILE A 476 -13.55 -49.25 -13.38
N ALA A 477 -14.26 -50.37 -13.49
CA ALA A 477 -15.70 -50.46 -13.25
C ALA A 477 -16.08 -50.09 -11.81
N ASN A 478 -15.25 -50.47 -10.83
CA ASN A 478 -15.49 -50.21 -9.41
C ASN A 478 -14.82 -48.93 -8.89
N HIS A 479 -14.09 -48.20 -9.73
CA HIS A 479 -13.26 -47.05 -9.36
C HIS A 479 -12.32 -47.31 -8.16
N SER A 480 -11.81 -48.54 -8.05
CA SER A 480 -10.98 -48.99 -6.93
C SER A 480 -9.52 -49.14 -7.35
N PRO A 481 -8.54 -48.89 -6.46
CA PRO A 481 -7.16 -49.23 -6.73
C PRO A 481 -6.99 -50.76 -6.83
N TYR A 482 -6.01 -51.21 -7.62
CA TYR A 482 -5.68 -52.63 -7.76
C TYR A 482 -4.20 -52.88 -7.44
N SER A 483 -3.90 -54.10 -6.99
CA SER A 483 -2.55 -54.60 -6.79
C SER A 483 -2.47 -56.01 -7.33
N LEU A 484 -1.53 -56.26 -8.25
CA LEU A 484 -1.38 -57.56 -8.89
C LEU A 484 0.08 -57.90 -9.13
N GLN A 485 0.38 -59.19 -9.17
CA GLN A 485 1.66 -59.73 -9.61
C GLN A 485 1.47 -60.43 -10.96
N HIS A 486 2.30 -60.10 -11.93
CA HIS A 486 2.28 -60.76 -13.24
C HIS A 486 3.68 -60.86 -13.83
N ARG A 487 3.83 -61.73 -14.81
CA ARG A 487 5.07 -61.94 -15.55
C ARG A 487 5.10 -61.08 -16.81
N ILE A 488 6.28 -60.56 -17.11
CA ILE A 488 6.59 -59.91 -18.38
C ILE A 488 7.70 -60.64 -19.12
N ILE A 489 7.72 -60.49 -20.44
CA ILE A 489 8.81 -60.91 -21.32
C ILE A 489 9.55 -59.65 -21.73
N ARG A 490 10.78 -59.48 -21.24
CA ARG A 490 11.65 -58.36 -21.64
C ARG A 490 12.06 -58.51 -23.10
N LYS A 491 12.49 -57.42 -23.75
CA LYS A 491 13.01 -57.45 -25.14
C LYS A 491 14.15 -58.45 -25.36
N ASN A 492 14.90 -58.81 -24.31
CA ASN A 492 15.97 -59.80 -24.36
C ASN A 492 15.47 -61.26 -24.22
N GLY A 493 14.16 -61.48 -24.21
CA GLY A 493 13.53 -62.81 -24.08
C GLY A 493 13.50 -63.38 -22.66
N LYS A 494 14.02 -62.66 -21.65
CA LYS A 494 13.98 -63.12 -20.25
C LYS A 494 12.64 -62.77 -19.60
N GLU A 495 12.10 -63.72 -18.88
CA GLU A 495 10.95 -63.51 -18.00
C GLU A 495 11.35 -62.72 -16.74
N ALA A 496 10.47 -61.82 -16.32
CA ALA A 496 10.60 -61.10 -15.04
C ALA A 496 9.24 -61.01 -14.35
N TRP A 497 9.24 -61.12 -13.02
CA TRP A 497 8.05 -60.94 -12.19
C TRP A 497 7.92 -59.49 -11.76
N LEU A 498 6.75 -58.90 -11.99
CA LEU A 498 6.42 -57.54 -11.59
C LEU A 498 5.34 -57.53 -10.52
N GLN A 499 5.51 -56.66 -9.54
CA GLN A 499 4.43 -56.19 -8.68
C GLN A 499 3.95 -54.85 -9.22
N CYS A 500 2.69 -54.80 -9.65
CA CYS A 500 2.04 -53.57 -10.08
C CYS A 500 0.99 -53.13 -9.07
N TYR A 501 0.88 -51.81 -8.92
CA TYR A 501 -0.21 -51.15 -8.22
C TYR A 501 -0.73 -50.03 -9.10
N GLY A 502 -2.04 -49.96 -9.32
CA GLY A 502 -2.67 -48.92 -10.13
C GLY A 502 -3.81 -48.25 -9.38
N LYS A 503 -3.91 -46.93 -9.50
CA LYS A 503 -5.01 -46.13 -8.96
C LYS A 503 -5.72 -45.39 -10.10
N ILE A 504 -7.04 -45.46 -10.09
CA ILE A 504 -7.91 -44.76 -11.04
C ILE A 504 -7.94 -43.25 -10.73
N GLU A 505 -7.78 -42.43 -11.77
CA GLU A 505 -7.91 -40.97 -11.73
C GLU A 505 -9.23 -40.55 -12.38
N LEU A 506 -10.02 -39.76 -11.65
CA LEU A 506 -11.32 -39.25 -12.08
C LEU A 506 -11.30 -37.70 -12.12
N ASP A 507 -12.13 -37.08 -12.96
CA ASP A 507 -12.34 -35.63 -12.97
C ASP A 507 -13.37 -35.16 -11.92
N GLU A 508 -13.64 -33.85 -11.84
CA GLU A 508 -14.63 -33.28 -10.91
C GLU A 508 -16.07 -33.72 -11.21
N GLU A 509 -16.35 -34.22 -12.41
CA GLU A 509 -17.63 -34.73 -12.87
C GLU A 509 -17.72 -36.27 -12.77
N ASN A 510 -16.71 -36.91 -12.16
CA ASN A 510 -16.58 -38.34 -11.95
C ASN A 510 -16.36 -39.16 -13.24
N ASN A 511 -15.86 -38.54 -14.30
CA ASN A 511 -15.44 -39.22 -15.53
C ASN A 511 -13.99 -39.73 -15.40
N LEU A 512 -13.70 -40.81 -16.14
CA LEU A 512 -12.42 -41.50 -16.13
C LEU A 512 -11.34 -40.72 -16.90
N LEU A 513 -10.30 -40.25 -16.20
CA LEU A 513 -9.16 -39.54 -16.81
C LEU A 513 -8.02 -40.49 -17.19
N GLY A 514 -7.69 -41.43 -16.31
CA GLY A 514 -6.56 -42.32 -16.50
C GLY A 514 -6.26 -43.21 -15.31
N ILE A 515 -5.13 -43.91 -15.38
CA ILE A 515 -4.62 -44.76 -14.30
C ILE A 515 -3.16 -44.38 -14.05
N THR A 516 -2.84 -44.06 -12.80
CA THR A 516 -1.44 -43.85 -12.37
C THR A 516 -1.06 -44.92 -11.38
N GLY A 517 0.15 -45.46 -11.53
CA GLY A 517 0.59 -46.58 -10.73
C GLY A 517 2.09 -46.68 -10.53
N THR A 518 2.47 -47.67 -9.74
CA THR A 518 3.85 -48.05 -9.50
C THR A 518 4.10 -49.48 -9.99
N VAL A 519 5.33 -49.75 -10.38
CA VAL A 519 5.80 -51.09 -10.78
C VAL A 519 7.13 -51.39 -10.11
N GLN A 520 7.27 -52.61 -9.61
CA GLN A 520 8.49 -53.11 -8.99
C GLN A 520 8.90 -54.44 -9.62
N ASP A 521 10.19 -54.61 -9.92
CA ASP A 521 10.74 -55.92 -10.28
C ASP A 521 10.93 -56.77 -9.01
N ILE A 522 10.14 -57.84 -8.89
CA ILE A 522 10.18 -58.78 -7.75
C ILE A 522 10.79 -60.13 -8.15
N SER A 523 11.46 -60.22 -9.31
CA SER A 523 12.06 -61.47 -9.80
C SER A 523 13.06 -62.06 -8.81
N GLY A 524 13.90 -61.21 -8.21
CA GLY A 524 14.86 -61.65 -7.18
C GLY A 524 14.17 -62.16 -5.91
N GLN A 525 13.04 -61.56 -5.50
CA GLN A 525 12.26 -62.03 -4.36
C GLN A 525 11.64 -63.40 -4.65
N LYS A 526 11.06 -63.59 -5.85
CA LYS A 526 10.49 -64.87 -6.27
C LYS A 526 11.54 -65.97 -6.38
N GLN A 527 12.73 -65.65 -6.90
CA GLN A 527 13.82 -66.62 -6.96
C GLN A 527 14.27 -67.06 -5.56
N LEU A 528 14.42 -66.13 -4.61
CA LEU A 528 14.73 -66.45 -3.21
C LEU A 528 13.62 -67.27 -2.54
N GLU A 529 12.35 -66.98 -2.82
CA GLU A 529 11.22 -67.79 -2.33
C GLU A 529 11.28 -69.23 -2.86
N VAL A 530 11.59 -69.40 -4.15
CA VAL A 530 11.74 -70.72 -4.77
C VAL A 530 12.95 -71.46 -4.22
N GLU A 531 14.11 -70.82 -4.12
CA GLU A 531 15.33 -71.41 -3.55
C GLU A 531 15.11 -71.84 -2.10
N LYS A 532 14.46 -70.99 -1.29
CA LYS A 532 14.11 -71.32 0.10
C LYS A 532 13.15 -72.51 0.15
N LYS A 533 12.14 -72.55 -0.72
CA LYS A 533 11.19 -73.67 -0.79
C LYS A 533 11.88 -74.97 -1.20
N GLN A 534 12.75 -74.92 -2.21
CA GLN A 534 13.53 -76.08 -2.67
C GLN A 534 14.49 -76.57 -1.60
N SER A 535 15.22 -75.66 -0.94
CA SER A 535 16.12 -75.99 0.17
C SER A 535 15.35 -76.64 1.33
N ARG A 536 14.16 -76.12 1.67
CA ARG A 536 13.30 -76.71 2.71
C ARG A 536 12.78 -78.08 2.31
N GLN A 537 12.31 -78.26 1.07
CA GLN A 537 11.83 -79.56 0.58
C GLN A 537 12.96 -80.60 0.56
N LEU A 538 14.16 -80.19 0.15
CA LEU A 538 15.33 -81.05 0.16
C LEU A 538 15.73 -81.44 1.60
N TYR A 539 15.71 -80.48 2.53
CA TYR A 539 15.92 -80.75 3.95
C TYR A 539 14.89 -81.76 4.47
N GLU A 540 13.59 -81.51 4.27
CA GLU A 540 12.52 -82.40 4.74
C GLU A 540 12.63 -83.81 4.13
N ALA A 541 12.98 -83.92 2.84
CA ALA A 541 13.16 -85.19 2.15
C ALA A 541 14.38 -85.96 2.70
N ILE A 542 15.55 -85.32 2.83
CA ILE A 542 16.76 -85.96 3.36
C ILE A 542 16.54 -86.35 4.83
N PHE A 543 16.02 -85.44 5.63
CA PHE A 543 15.78 -85.66 7.06
C PHE A 543 14.81 -86.82 7.29
N SER A 544 13.70 -86.86 6.56
CA SER A 544 12.67 -87.91 6.72
C SER A 544 13.06 -89.27 6.15
N SER A 545 13.93 -89.33 5.13
CA SER A 545 14.35 -90.60 4.49
C SER A 545 15.67 -91.16 5.02
N ALA A 546 16.37 -90.42 5.88
CA ALA A 546 17.61 -90.90 6.50
C ALA A 546 17.37 -92.15 7.36
N THR A 547 18.21 -93.17 7.17
CA THR A 547 18.17 -94.42 7.95
C THR A 547 18.84 -94.30 9.32
N GLU A 548 19.69 -93.29 9.52
CA GLU A 548 20.26 -92.94 10.82
C GLU A 548 19.30 -91.99 11.58
N GLY A 549 19.25 -92.16 12.90
CA GLY A 549 18.41 -91.33 13.76
C GLY A 549 19.00 -89.93 13.96
N PHE A 550 18.26 -88.90 13.54
CA PHE A 550 18.61 -87.49 13.71
C PHE A 550 17.60 -86.80 14.63
N ALA A 551 18.13 -86.04 15.59
CA ALA A 551 17.35 -85.11 16.41
C ALA A 551 18.07 -83.76 16.50
N ILE A 552 17.30 -82.68 16.40
CA ILE A 552 17.76 -81.31 16.64
C ILE A 552 17.28 -80.92 18.03
N CYS A 553 18.20 -80.52 18.90
CA CYS A 553 17.88 -80.13 20.28
C CYS A 553 18.27 -78.68 20.53
N SER A 554 17.55 -77.98 21.41
CA SER A 554 17.99 -76.70 21.95
C SER A 554 19.08 -76.89 23.01
N PHE A 555 19.78 -75.79 23.34
CA PHE A 555 20.88 -75.79 24.31
C PHE A 555 20.48 -76.20 25.73
N ASP A 556 19.18 -76.14 26.07
CA ASP A 556 18.60 -76.61 27.33
C ASP A 556 18.25 -78.12 27.33
N GLY A 557 18.54 -78.83 26.23
CA GLY A 557 18.37 -80.27 26.10
C GLY A 557 16.99 -80.71 25.61
N LYS A 558 16.08 -79.79 25.27
CA LYS A 558 14.78 -80.13 24.68
C LYS A 558 14.92 -80.52 23.21
N ILE A 559 14.22 -81.56 22.77
CA ILE A 559 14.17 -81.98 21.36
C ILE A 559 13.20 -81.07 20.61
N LEU A 560 13.67 -80.47 19.50
CA LEU A 560 12.90 -79.54 18.66
C LEU A 560 12.38 -80.23 17.41
N GLU A 561 13.20 -81.09 16.80
CA GLU A 561 12.82 -81.92 15.65
C GLU A 561 13.47 -83.29 15.75
N ALA A 562 12.76 -84.32 15.30
CA ALA A 562 13.23 -85.70 15.25
C ALA A 562 12.74 -86.35 13.95
N ASN A 563 13.61 -87.12 13.30
CA ASN A 563 13.25 -87.85 12.08
C ASN A 563 12.59 -89.20 12.40
N PRO A 564 11.90 -89.85 11.44
CA PRO A 564 11.22 -91.12 11.69
C PRO A 564 12.15 -92.23 12.23
N ALA A 565 13.39 -92.30 11.74
CA ALA A 565 14.34 -93.33 12.16
C ALA A 565 14.69 -93.29 13.65
N ILE A 566 14.84 -92.10 14.26
CA ILE A 566 15.11 -92.01 15.71
C ILE A 566 13.85 -92.33 16.53
N CYS A 567 12.67 -91.90 16.07
CA CYS A 567 11.40 -92.24 16.70
C CYS A 567 11.17 -93.76 16.70
N ASP A 568 11.42 -94.43 15.57
CA ASP A 568 11.31 -95.89 15.42
C ASP A 568 12.35 -96.63 16.29
N LEU A 569 13.58 -96.12 16.36
CA LEU A 569 14.66 -96.70 17.17
C LEU A 569 14.30 -96.73 18.66
N TYR A 570 13.74 -95.64 19.18
CA TYR A 570 13.35 -95.52 20.60
C TYR A 570 11.90 -95.94 20.88
N ARG A 571 11.12 -96.30 19.84
CA ARG A 571 9.71 -96.73 19.92
C ARG A 571 8.76 -95.72 20.54
N TYR A 572 9.00 -94.44 20.27
CA TYR A 572 8.07 -93.37 20.62
C TYR A 572 7.46 -92.80 19.34
N ASP A 573 6.20 -92.38 19.41
CA ASP A 573 5.65 -91.53 18.36
C ASP A 573 6.33 -90.16 18.39
N LYS A 574 6.33 -89.46 17.25
CA LYS A 574 7.01 -88.17 17.11
C LYS A 574 6.52 -87.13 18.11
N ASP A 575 5.22 -87.10 18.42
CA ASP A 575 4.64 -86.09 19.32
C ASP A 575 4.99 -86.35 20.79
N THR A 576 5.22 -87.61 21.16
CA THR A 576 5.74 -87.99 22.49
C THR A 576 7.27 -87.86 22.59
N PHE A 577 7.97 -87.95 21.46
CA PHE A 577 9.43 -87.85 21.40
C PHE A 577 9.96 -86.41 21.42
N LEU A 578 9.16 -85.44 20.92
CA LEU A 578 9.41 -83.99 20.97
C LEU A 578 8.94 -83.38 22.31
#